data_AF-A0A268QV56-F1
#
_entry.id   AF-A0A268QV56-F1
#
_cell.length_a   1.000
_cell.length_b   1.000
_cell.length_c   1.000
_cell.angle_alpha   90.00
_cell.angle_beta   90.00
_cell.angle_gamma   90.00
#
_symmetry.space_group_name_H-M   'P 1'
#
loop_
_entity.id
_entity.type
_entity.pdbx_description
1 polymer ?
#
loop_
_entity_poly.entity_id
_entity_poly.type
_entity_poly.pdbx_seq_one_letter_code
_entity_poly.pdbx_strand_id
1 'polypeptide(L)' 'TEPVALAGVMGGANSEVQSDTKTVLLESALFNGQIIRTASKDHGLRSEASARYEKGVDPNRVLPAAERAAELISL' A
#
# COMPACT_ATOMS: atom_id res chain seq x y z
N THR A 1 -7.92 7.43 17.64
CA THR A 1 -7.80 7.14 16.19
C THR A 1 -7.13 5.80 16.06
N GLU A 2 -7.75 4.86 15.34
CA GLU A 2 -7.18 3.51 15.13
C GLU A 2 -6.32 3.48 13.87
N PRO A 3 -5.16 2.79 13.88
CA PRO A 3 -4.38 2.57 12.67
C PRO A 3 -5.15 1.72 11.64
N VAL A 4 -5.01 2.04 10.35
CA VAL A 4 -5.66 1.33 9.23
C VAL A 4 -4.69 0.48 8.42
N ALA A 5 -3.38 0.64 8.60
CA ALA A 5 -2.36 -0.15 7.91
C ALA A 5 -1.00 -0.08 8.62
N LEU A 6 -0.15 -1.06 8.36
CA LEU A 6 1.30 -0.92 8.51
C LEU A 6 1.85 -0.40 7.18
N ALA A 7 2.03 0.92 7.10
CA ALA A 7 2.36 1.64 5.87
C ALA A 7 3.48 0.96 5.07
N GLY A 8 3.24 0.73 3.78
CA GLY A 8 4.19 0.09 2.87
C GLY A 8 4.49 -1.39 3.13
N VAL A 9 3.86 -2.02 4.13
CA VAL A 9 4.04 -3.44 4.45
C VAL A 9 2.75 -4.23 4.25
N MET A 10 1.67 -3.88 4.95
CA MET A 10 0.41 -4.63 4.94
C MET A 10 -0.77 -3.73 5.31
N GLY A 11 -1.93 -3.95 4.68
CA GLY A 11 -3.19 -3.31 5.09
C GLY A 11 -3.68 -3.83 6.44
N GLY A 12 -4.55 -3.07 7.11
CA GLY A 12 -5.24 -3.49 8.32
C GLY A 12 -6.56 -4.20 8.00
N ALA A 13 -6.92 -5.20 8.82
CA ALA A 13 -8.19 -5.92 8.67
C ALA A 13 -9.43 -5.02 8.84
N ASN A 14 -9.29 -3.92 9.61
CA ASN A 14 -10.36 -2.94 9.84
C ASN A 14 -10.64 -2.04 8.62
N SER A 15 -9.74 -1.99 7.63
CA SER A 15 -9.92 -1.19 6.40
C SER A 15 -9.79 -2.02 5.13
N GLU A 16 -9.78 -3.35 5.25
CA GLU A 16 -9.72 -4.25 4.11
C GLU A 16 -11.02 -4.18 3.30
N VAL A 17 -10.90 -4.25 1.97
CA VAL A 17 -12.05 -4.34 1.07
C VAL A 17 -12.71 -5.71 1.23
N GLN A 18 -13.99 -5.72 1.57
CA GLN A 18 -14.80 -6.92 1.75
C GLN A 18 -15.86 -7.07 0.65
N SER A 19 -16.55 -8.21 0.61
CA SER A 19 -17.54 -8.53 -0.43
C SER A 19 -18.72 -7.56 -0.50
N ASP A 20 -19.03 -6.88 0.60
CA ASP A 20 -20.11 -5.89 0.69
C ASP A 20 -19.64 -4.45 0.46
N THR A 21 -18.33 -4.22 0.30
CA THR A 21 -17.76 -2.87 0.11
C THR A 21 -18.28 -2.24 -1.18
N LYS A 22 -18.84 -1.03 -1.06
CA LYS A 22 -19.42 -0.26 -2.19
C LYS A 22 -18.59 0.94 -2.61
N THR A 23 -17.72 1.40 -1.73
CA THR A 23 -16.88 2.59 -1.95
C THR A 23 -15.48 2.25 -1.53
N VAL A 24 -14.53 2.51 -2.42
CA VAL A 24 -13.11 2.21 -2.21
C VAL A 24 -12.30 3.50 -2.30
N LEU A 25 -11.27 3.60 -1.47
CA LEU A 25 -10.24 4.62 -1.55
C LEU A 25 -8.96 3.93 -2.05
N LEU A 26 -8.33 4.48 -3.08
CA LEU A 26 -7.05 3.99 -3.58
C LEU A 26 -5.90 4.76 -2.94
N GLU A 27 -5.00 4.04 -2.28
CA GLU A 27 -3.72 4.58 -1.81
C GLU A 27 -2.62 4.26 -2.84
N SER A 28 -1.95 5.32 -3.32
CA SER A 28 -0.69 5.21 -4.05
C SER A 28 0.29 6.15 -3.38
N ALA A 29 1.38 5.60 -2.84
CA ALA A 29 2.27 6.33 -1.95
C ALA A 29 3.73 5.97 -2.20
N LEU A 30 4.63 6.80 -1.66
CA LEU A 30 6.06 6.55 -1.63
C LEU A 30 6.52 6.55 -0.17
N PHE A 31 7.07 5.43 0.28
CA PHE A 31 7.61 5.29 1.63
C PHE A 31 9.13 5.20 1.63
N ASN A 32 9.75 5.56 2.76
CA ASN A 32 11.19 5.39 2.95
C ASN A 32 11.53 3.90 3.07
N GLY A 33 12.30 3.37 2.10
CA GLY A 33 12.65 1.95 2.04
C GLY A 33 13.38 1.40 3.26
N GLN A 34 14.17 2.21 3.97
CA GLN A 34 14.86 1.78 5.21
C GLN A 34 13.87 1.56 6.35
N ILE A 35 12.85 2.43 6.46
CA ILE A 35 11.78 2.30 7.45
C ILE A 35 10.95 1.04 7.14
N ILE A 36 10.57 0.85 5.86
CA ILE A 36 9.80 -0.32 5.43
C ILE A 36 10.55 -1.63 5.67
N ARG A 37 11.86 -1.68 5.36
CA ARG A 37 12.72 -2.84 5.63
C ARG A 37 12.71 -3.21 7.11
N THR A 38 12.81 -2.21 7.98
CA THR A 38 12.87 -2.41 9.43
C THR A 38 11.51 -2.91 9.93
N ALA A 39 10.42 -2.22 9.60
CA ALA A 39 9.07 -2.63 9.98
C ALA A 39 8.70 -4.03 9.46
N SER A 40 9.04 -4.36 8.21
CA SER A 40 8.78 -5.68 7.61
C SER A 40 9.51 -6.79 8.39
N LYS A 41 10.75 -6.54 8.82
CA LYS A 41 11.53 -7.50 9.63
C LYS A 41 11.02 -7.63 11.06
N ASP A 42 10.75 -6.51 11.72
CA ASP A 42 10.33 -6.48 13.13
C ASP A 42 9.00 -7.21 13.33
N HIS A 43 8.10 -7.12 12.35
CA HIS A 43 6.82 -7.81 12.37
C HIS A 43 6.83 -9.18 11.68
N GLY A 44 7.95 -9.60 11.08
CA GLY A 44 8.03 -10.86 10.33
C GLY A 44 7.12 -10.92 9.09
N LEU A 45 6.68 -9.76 8.59
CA LEU A 45 5.72 -9.62 7.50
C LEU A 45 6.44 -9.11 6.25
N ARG A 46 6.81 -10.02 5.34
CA ARG A 46 7.38 -9.66 4.05
C ARG A 46 6.33 -9.83 2.95
N SER A 47 5.95 -8.71 2.32
CA SER A 47 4.97 -8.67 1.23
C SER A 47 5.62 -8.22 -0.07
N GLU A 48 4.91 -8.37 -1.18
CA GLU A 48 5.33 -7.81 -2.47
C GLU A 48 5.47 -6.29 -2.40
N ALA A 49 4.62 -5.61 -1.62
CA ALA A 49 4.71 -4.18 -1.40
C ALA A 49 5.99 -3.81 -0.65
N SER A 50 6.27 -4.46 0.48
CA SER A 50 7.48 -4.15 1.27
C SER A 50 8.75 -4.39 0.47
N ALA A 51 8.82 -5.51 -0.27
CA ALA A 51 9.95 -5.84 -1.12
C ALA A 51 10.21 -4.81 -2.24
N ARG A 52 9.17 -4.14 -2.76
CA ARG A 52 9.31 -3.08 -3.76
C ARG A 52 9.77 -1.77 -3.13
N TYR A 53 9.16 -1.35 -2.02
CA TYR A 53 9.57 -0.12 -1.32
C TYR A 53 11.01 -0.19 -0.80
N GLU A 54 11.47 -1.35 -0.33
CA GLU A 54 12.87 -1.57 0.08
C GLU A 54 13.88 -1.28 -1.04
N LYS A 55 13.53 -1.56 -2.30
CA LYS A 55 14.39 -1.35 -3.47
C LYS A 55 14.21 0.03 -4.10
N GLY A 56 13.24 0.81 -3.62
CA GLY A 56 12.83 2.07 -4.21
C GLY A 56 11.74 1.89 -5.26
N VAL A 57 10.80 2.83 -5.25
CA VAL A 57 9.74 2.97 -6.26
C VAL A 57 9.94 4.33 -6.94
N ASP A 58 9.63 4.40 -8.22
CA ASP A 58 9.73 5.64 -9.00
C ASP A 58 8.75 6.70 -8.45
N PRO A 59 9.23 7.83 -7.88
CA PRO A 59 8.39 8.87 -7.31
C PRO A 59 7.46 9.51 -8.35
N ASN A 60 7.83 9.51 -9.63
CA ASN A 60 7.04 10.13 -10.69
C ASN A 60 5.82 9.28 -11.09
N ARG A 61 5.74 8.02 -10.65
CA ARG A 61 4.64 7.11 -10.98
C ARG A 61 3.54 7.05 -9.93
N VAL A 62 3.66 7.75 -8.81
CA VAL A 62 2.67 7.69 -7.72
C VAL A 62 1.27 8.07 -8.22
N LEU A 63 1.11 9.24 -8.83
CA LEU A 63 -0.19 9.69 -9.36
C LEU A 63 -0.63 8.89 -10.59
N PRO A 64 0.18 8.70 -11.65
CA PRO A 64 -0.23 7.93 -12.82
C PRO A 64 -0.63 6.48 -12.51
N ALA A 65 -0.01 5.85 -11.51
CA ALA A 65 -0.39 4.51 -11.07
C ALA A 65 -1.77 4.49 -10.38
N ALA A 66 -2.09 5.52 -9.59
CA ALA A 66 -3.39 5.65 -8.95
C ALA A 66 -4.51 5.86 -9.99
N GLU A 67 -4.27 6.77 -10.94
CA GLU A 67 -5.20 7.04 -12.05
C GLU A 67 -5.46 5.78 -12.87
N ARG A 68 -4.39 5.07 -13.24
CA ARG A 68 -4.53 3.82 -14.00
C ARG A 68 -5.27 2.74 -13.23
N ALA A 69 -5.06 2.62 -11.93
CA ALA A 69 -5.80 1.69 -11.09
C ALA A 69 -7.29 2.05 -11.02
N ALA A 70 -7.61 3.34 -10.83
CA ALA A 70 -8.98 3.83 -10.81
C ALA A 70 -9.70 3.55 -12.14
N GLU A 71 -9.05 3.83 -13.28
CA GLU A 71 -9.57 3.52 -14.61
C GLU A 71 -9.94 2.03 -14.73
N LEU A 72 -9.02 1.14 -14.37
CA LEU A 72 -9.21 -0.31 -14.47
C LEU A 72 -10.33 -0.85 -13.58
N ILE A 73 -10.55 -0.24 -12.40
CA ILE A 73 -11.58 -0.65 -11.45
C ILE A 73 -12.96 -0.12 -11.86
N SER A 74 -13.02 1.04 -12.50
CA SER A 74 -14.28 1.70 -12.89
C SER A 74 -14.88 1.21 -14.22
N LEU A 75 -14.15 0.35 -14.96
CA LEU A 75 -14.63 -0.32 -16.17
C LEU A 75 -15.60 -1.46 -15.82
#